data_AF-A0A9R1X1D8-F1
#
_entry.id   AF-A0A9R1X1D8-F1
#
_cell.length_a   1.000
_cell.length_b   1.000
_cell.length_c   1.000
_cell.angle_alpha   90.00
_cell.angle_beta   90.00
_cell.angle_gamma   90.00
#
_symmetry.space_group_name_H-M   'P 1'
#
loop_
_entity.id
_entity.type
_entity.pdbx_description
1 polymer ?
#
loop_
_entity_poly.entity_id
_entity_poly.type
_entity_poly.pdbx_seq_one_letter_code
_entity_poly.pdbx_strand_id
1 'polypeptide(L)'
;MTVREYTTKFMEKARVERYIWGLRTAILEVVQIQKQAREREENSQGEDRALGKRKRDGQERKVYQGYEVKQCPKCNRYHKGECNMNQKVCYKCGKQGHIAPECKT
;
A
#
# COMPACT_ATOMS: atom_id res chain seq x y z
N MET A 1 7.14 -28.54 62.05
CA MET A 1 7.64 -28.63 60.66
C MET A 1 8.98 -29.35 60.69
N THR A 2 9.11 -30.42 59.93
CA THR A 2 10.36 -31.18 59.82
C THR A 2 11.30 -30.53 58.80
N VAL A 3 12.60 -30.76 58.94
CA VAL A 3 13.62 -30.22 58.01
C VAL A 3 13.35 -30.63 56.55
N ARG A 4 12.75 -31.81 56.32
CA ARG A 4 12.34 -32.30 54.99
C ARG A 4 11.18 -31.50 54.38
N GLU A 5 10.21 -31.08 55.19
CA GLU A 5 9.09 -30.24 54.74
C GLU A 5 9.56 -28.82 54.40
N TYR A 6 10.54 -28.28 55.13
CA TYR A 6 11.10 -26.97 54.85
C TYR A 6 11.90 -26.95 53.54
N THR A 7 12.75 -27.96 53.33
CA THR A 7 13.59 -28.08 52.13
C THR A 7 12.77 -28.31 50.85
N THR A 8 11.70 -29.10 50.92
CA THR A 8 10.78 -29.31 49.79
C THR A 8 10.03 -28.03 49.41
N LYS A 9 9.43 -27.33 50.40
CA LYS A 9 8.77 -26.04 50.16
C LYS A 9 9.73 -24.99 49.58
N PHE A 10 10.97 -24.95 50.06
CA PHE A 10 12.00 -24.06 49.53
C PHE A 10 12.33 -24.35 48.07
N MET A 11 12.52 -25.63 47.72
CA MET A 11 12.78 -26.03 46.33
C MET A 11 11.58 -25.77 45.41
N GLU A 12 10.34 -25.97 45.90
CA GLU A 12 9.13 -25.65 45.14
C GLU A 12 9.01 -24.15 44.88
N LYS A 13 9.28 -23.30 45.89
CA LYS A 13 9.31 -21.85 45.70
C LYS A 13 10.33 -21.44 44.64
N ALA A 14 11.54 -21.99 44.68
CA ALA A 14 12.57 -21.70 43.68
C ALA A 14 12.19 -22.16 42.26
N ARG A 15 11.45 -23.27 42.12
CA ARG A 15 10.92 -23.74 40.84
C ARG A 15 9.85 -22.80 40.29
N VAL A 16 8.92 -22.37 41.14
CA VAL A 16 7.86 -21.42 40.76
C VAL A 16 8.46 -20.08 40.36
N GLU A 17 9.43 -19.55 41.10
CA GLU A 17 10.12 -18.30 40.76
C GLU A 17 10.85 -18.39 39.42
N ARG A 18 11.54 -19.51 39.15
CA ARG A 18 12.21 -19.75 37.86
C ARG A 18 11.21 -19.80 36.70
N TYR A 19 10.06 -20.44 36.90
CA TYR A 19 9.00 -20.50 35.90
C TYR A 19 8.38 -19.12 35.63
N ILE A 20 8.06 -18.36 36.68
CA ILE A 20 7.53 -16.99 36.57
C ILE A 20 8.52 -16.10 35.82
N TRP A 21 9.82 -16.21 36.12
CA TRP A 21 10.86 -15.46 35.44
C TRP A 21 10.91 -15.78 33.94
N GLY A 22 10.84 -17.06 33.57
CA GLY A 22 10.79 -17.48 32.17
C GLY A 22 9.52 -17.04 31.43
N LEU A 23 8.37 -17.01 32.12
CA LEU A 23 7.14 -16.45 31.54
C LEU A 23 7.27 -14.95 31.28
N ARG A 24 7.88 -14.20 32.22
CA ARG A 24 8.08 -12.76 32.07
C ARG A 24 8.95 -12.45 30.85
N THR A 25 10.01 -13.21 30.60
CA THR A 25 10.86 -13.02 29.41
C THR A 25 10.11 -13.35 28.12
N ALA A 26 9.37 -14.47 28.07
CA ALA A 26 8.60 -14.86 26.89
C ALA A 26 7.50 -13.84 26.55
N ILE A 27 6.81 -13.30 27.56
CA ILE A 27 5.78 -12.26 27.36
C ILE A 27 6.40 -10.97 26.79
N LEU A 28 7.57 -10.56 27.31
CA LEU A 28 8.27 -9.38 26.81
C LEU A 28 8.70 -9.55 25.34
N GLU A 29 9.17 -10.74 24.96
CA GLU A 29 9.53 -11.04 23.56
C GLU A 29 8.31 -10.95 22.63
N VAL A 30 7.17 -11.54 23.02
CA VAL A 30 5.94 -11.49 22.20
C VAL A 30 5.45 -10.05 22.04
N VAL A 31 5.44 -9.25 23.11
CA VAL A 31 5.02 -7.84 23.05
C VAL A 31 5.97 -7.03 22.16
N GLN A 32 7.28 -7.27 22.24
CA GLN A 32 8.26 -6.59 21.41
C GLN A 32 8.10 -6.96 19.92
N ILE A 33 7.85 -8.23 19.61
CA ILE A 33 7.57 -8.70 18.23
C ILE A 33 6.29 -8.05 17.69
N GLN A 34 5.22 -7.99 18.48
CA GLN A 34 3.98 -7.33 18.07
C GLN A 34 4.17 -5.83 17.81
N LYS A 35 4.96 -5.14 18.64
CA LYS A 35 5.29 -3.73 18.44
C LYS A 35 6.06 -3.51 17.14
N GLN A 36 7.07 -4.33 16.87
CA GLN A 36 7.83 -4.28 15.63
C GLN A 36 6.97 -4.60 14.39
N ALA A 37 6.03 -5.53 14.50
CA ALA A 37 5.10 -5.85 13.41
C ALA A 37 4.20 -4.64 13.08
N ARG A 38 3.63 -3.98 14.10
CA ARG A 38 2.84 -2.75 13.93
C ARG A 38 3.66 -1.61 13.31
N GLU A 39 4.88 -1.39 13.79
CA GLU A 39 5.78 -0.34 13.25
C GLU A 39 6.14 -0.61 11.77
N ARG A 40 6.28 -1.89 11.35
CA ARG A 40 6.50 -2.27 9.94
C ARG A 40 5.28 -1.98 9.06
N GLU A 41 4.08 -2.21 9.56
CA GLU A 41 2.83 -1.88 8.85
C GLU A 41 2.61 -0.36 8.72
N GLU A 42 2.93 0.41 9.77
CA GLU A 42 2.86 1.87 9.73
C GLU A 42 3.90 2.47 8.75
N ASN A 43 5.10 1.90 8.68
CA ASN A 43 6.15 2.32 7.74
C ASN A 43 5.80 1.96 6.28
N SER A 44 5.16 0.81 6.01
CA SER A 44 4.74 0.45 4.64
C SER A 44 3.62 1.36 4.11
N GLN A 45 2.66 1.76 4.95
CA GLN A 45 1.63 2.74 4.57
C GLN A 45 2.20 4.15 4.32
N GLY A 46 3.35 4.48 4.92
CA GLY A 46 4.08 5.72 4.68
C GLY A 46 4.71 5.79 3.27
N GLU A 47 5.25 4.68 2.79
CA GLU A 47 5.88 4.59 1.46
C GLU A 47 4.84 4.68 0.33
N ASP A 48 3.67 4.04 0.47
CA ASP A 48 2.58 4.15 -0.51
C ASP A 48 2.05 5.60 -0.65
N ARG A 49 2.01 6.38 0.44
CA ARG A 49 1.65 7.81 0.39
C ARG A 49 2.73 8.68 -0.27
N ALA A 50 4.01 8.28 -0.21
CA ALA A 50 5.09 8.99 -0.89
C ALA A 50 5.06 8.76 -2.42
N LEU A 51 4.65 7.56 -2.85
CA LEU A 51 4.50 7.23 -4.28
C LEU A 51 3.27 7.88 -4.93
N GLY A 52 2.21 8.16 -4.18
CA GLY A 52 1.05 8.93 -4.65
C GLY A 52 1.34 10.40 -5.00
N LYS A 53 2.52 10.91 -4.65
CA LYS A 53 3.02 12.26 -4.99
C LYS A 53 4.17 12.27 -5.99
N ARG A 54 4.41 11.17 -6.73
CA ARG A 54 5.10 11.31 -8.01
C ARG A 54 4.15 12.07 -8.92
N LYS A 55 4.26 13.40 -8.86
CA LYS A 55 3.88 14.28 -9.96
C LYS A 55 4.29 13.54 -11.21
N ARG A 56 3.29 13.15 -11.99
CA ARG A 56 3.53 12.70 -13.35
C ARG A 56 4.30 13.87 -13.95
N ASP A 57 5.61 13.72 -14.12
CA ASP A 57 6.41 14.57 -14.99
C ASP A 57 5.91 14.27 -16.40
N GLY A 58 4.68 14.73 -16.63
CA GLY A 58 4.03 14.78 -17.90
C GLY A 58 4.83 15.81 -18.65
N GLN A 59 5.79 15.31 -19.42
CA GLN A 59 5.98 15.68 -20.82
C GLN A 59 5.28 16.99 -21.10
N GLU A 60 6.04 18.07 -21.07
CA GLU A 60 5.60 19.44 -21.30
C GLU A 60 4.55 19.44 -22.41
N ARG A 61 3.28 19.45 -22.03
CA ARG A 61 2.20 19.71 -22.98
C ARG A 61 2.34 21.18 -23.27
N LYS A 62 3.03 21.46 -24.39
CA LYS A 62 3.05 22.76 -25.06
C LYS A 62 1.66 23.36 -24.87
N VAL A 63 1.58 24.38 -24.03
CA VAL A 63 0.38 25.19 -23.83
C VAL A 63 0.22 25.92 -25.15
N TYR A 64 -0.50 25.29 -26.08
CA TYR A 64 -0.87 25.94 -27.32
C TYR A 64 -1.96 26.96 -26.95
N GLN A 65 -1.48 28.17 -26.85
CA GLN A 65 -2.17 29.44 -26.64
C GLN A 65 -3.61 29.45 -27.16
N GLY A 66 -4.53 29.76 -26.25
CA GLY A 66 -5.75 30.55 -26.51
C GLY A 66 -6.69 30.08 -27.62
N TYR A 67 -7.56 29.12 -27.32
CA TYR A 67 -8.96 29.15 -27.77
C TYR A 67 -9.79 28.24 -26.85
N GLU A 68 -11.01 28.66 -26.50
CA GLU A 68 -11.91 27.94 -25.60
C GLU A 68 -12.27 26.56 -26.17
N VAL A 69 -11.51 25.52 -25.83
CA VAL A 69 -11.91 24.14 -26.13
C VAL A 69 -13.09 23.81 -25.22
N LYS A 70 -14.31 23.81 -25.77
CA LYS A 70 -15.50 23.34 -25.04
C LYS A 70 -15.42 21.83 -24.82
N GLN A 71 -15.99 21.36 -23.71
CA GLN A 71 -16.06 19.94 -23.40
C GLN A 71 -16.93 19.23 -24.44
N CYS A 72 -16.47 18.08 -24.95
CA CYS A 72 -17.22 17.33 -25.94
C CYS A 72 -18.44 16.65 -25.30
N PRO A 73 -19.67 16.82 -25.83
CA PRO A 73 -20.88 16.23 -25.25
C PRO A 73 -20.94 14.69 -25.39
N LYS A 74 -20.13 14.08 -26.26
CA LYS A 74 -20.11 12.62 -26.49
C LYS A 74 -19.23 11.88 -25.48
N CYS A 75 -18.06 12.44 -25.17
CA CYS A 75 -17.05 11.78 -24.32
C CYS A 75 -16.75 12.52 -23.01
N ASN A 76 -17.34 13.69 -22.82
CA ASN A 76 -17.08 14.61 -21.72
C ASN A 76 -15.58 14.95 -21.54
N ARG A 77 -14.78 14.88 -22.60
CA ARG A 77 -13.35 15.26 -22.62
C ARG A 77 -13.11 16.46 -23.54
N TYR A 78 -11.98 17.14 -23.33
CA TYR A 78 -11.55 18.27 -24.14
C TYR A 78 -10.70 17.79 -25.31
N HIS A 79 -11.14 18.07 -26.54
CA HIS A 79 -10.37 17.81 -27.76
C HIS A 79 -10.78 18.79 -28.87
N LYS A 80 -9.88 19.03 -29.83
CA LYS A 80 -10.17 19.79 -31.06
C LYS A 80 -10.47 18.79 -32.18
N GLY A 81 -11.56 18.98 -32.92
CA GLY A 81 -11.97 18.07 -33.99
C GLY A 81 -12.98 17.00 -33.56
N GLU A 82 -13.23 16.04 -34.44
CA GLU A 82 -14.29 15.04 -34.26
C GLU A 82 -14.02 14.09 -33.08
N CYS A 83 -15.10 13.71 -32.40
CA CYS A 83 -15.03 12.81 -31.25
C CYS A 83 -14.98 11.35 -31.72
N ASN A 84 -13.78 10.77 -31.71
CA ASN A 84 -13.56 9.39 -32.15
C ASN A 84 -14.02 8.34 -31.12
N MET A 85 -14.64 8.73 -30.00
CA MET A 85 -15.10 7.80 -28.96
C MET A 85 -16.15 6.82 -29.50
N ASN A 86 -17.03 7.28 -30.38
CA ASN A 86 -18.03 6.42 -31.01
C ASN A 86 -17.52 5.70 -32.25
N GLN A 87 -16.50 6.25 -32.92
CA GLN A 87 -15.99 5.70 -34.18
C GLN A 87 -15.01 4.53 -33.96
N LYS A 88 -14.65 4.21 -32.69
CA LYS A 88 -13.61 3.22 -32.34
C LYS A 88 -12.42 3.34 -33.29
N VAL A 89 -11.92 4.56 -33.50
CA VAL A 89 -10.75 4.77 -34.37
C VAL A 89 -9.50 4.70 -33.52
N CYS A 90 -8.56 3.87 -33.96
CA CYS A 90 -7.33 3.65 -33.24
C CYS A 90 -6.43 4.88 -33.33
N TYR A 91 -6.13 5.48 -32.19
CA TYR A 91 -5.21 6.62 -32.12
C TYR A 91 -3.75 6.27 -32.47
N LYS A 92 -3.40 4.99 -32.58
CA LYS A 92 -2.05 4.54 -33.00
C LYS A 92 -1.93 4.31 -34.52
N CYS A 93 -2.92 3.67 -35.14
CA CYS A 93 -2.84 3.26 -36.55
C CYS A 93 -3.86 3.94 -37.48
N GLY A 94 -4.76 4.77 -36.94
CA GLY A 94 -5.77 5.51 -37.70
C GLY A 94 -6.93 4.67 -38.25
N LYS A 95 -6.95 3.36 -38.01
CA LYS A 95 -8.00 2.47 -38.51
C LYS A 95 -9.23 2.48 -37.60
N GLN A 96 -10.42 2.45 -38.21
CA GLN A 96 -11.71 2.30 -37.53
C GLN A 96 -11.97 0.86 -37.07
N GLY A 97 -12.78 0.68 -36.04
CA GLY A 97 -13.21 -0.61 -35.49
C GLY A 97 -12.54 -1.04 -34.19
N HIS A 98 -11.42 -0.43 -33.78
CA HIS A 98 -10.73 -0.73 -32.53
C HIS A 98 -10.07 0.53 -31.92
N ILE A 99 -9.92 0.55 -30.59
CA ILE A 99 -9.18 1.61 -29.88
C ILE A 99 -7.73 1.18 -29.64
N ALA A 100 -6.84 2.13 -29.32
CA ALA A 100 -5.41 1.87 -29.11
C ALA A 100 -5.06 0.64 -28.22
N PRO A 101 -5.78 0.30 -27.14
CA PRO A 101 -5.51 -0.92 -26.37
C PRO A 101 -5.89 -2.22 -27.09
N GLU A 102 -6.81 -2.18 -28.05
CA GLU A 102 -7.21 -3.31 -28.89
C GLU A 102 -6.47 -3.32 -30.25
N CYS A 103 -5.50 -2.41 -30.43
CA CYS A 103 -4.68 -2.34 -31.63
C CYS A 103 -3.73 -3.53 -31.65
N LYS A 104 -4.09 -4.55 -32.43
CA LYS A 104 -3.15 -5.59 -32.81
C LYS A 104 -2.12 -4.95 -33.74
N THR A 105 -0.87 -4.90 -33.28
CA THR A 105 0.31 -4.46 -34.05
C THR A 105 0.31 -5.07 -35.44
#